data_AF-Q2YHQ9-F1
#
_entry.id   AF-Q2YHQ9-F1
#
_cell.length_a   1.000
_cell.length_b   1.000
_cell.length_c   1.000
_cell.angle_alpha   90.00
_cell.angle_beta   90.00
_cell.angle_gamma   90.00
#
_symmetry.space_group_name_H-M   'P 1'
#
loop_
_entity.id
_entity.type
_entity.pdbx_description
1 polymer ?
#
loop_
_entity_poly.entity_id
_entity_poly.type
_entity_poly.pdbx_seq_one_letter_code
_entity_poly.pdbx_strand_id
1 'polypeptide(L)'
;MKKLLSILAVFGVSAVGTTSVVACNKTESNNLSIVKTIAAPATVATANPKQVTNAEIKTALEANVLKAVQGVVGTATAAGFQFDVYQDNEGTSLTTINLQGGNVEVYVQITPAKDKTVVIGKTGYIKVTLPKIKVDISSVVINQQIVEIKAADPKQVTKDELNAVNTYATLASAVLEAIKNKAPNAGASDFEITNNCDAGNYSEQKDVKVTVKAKDESPNISGEFKVNAKVKAILAPANAG
;
A
#
# COMPACT_ATOMS: atom_id res chain seq x y z
N MET A 1 60.92 -11.33 85.38
CA MET A 1 61.24 -11.22 83.94
C MET A 1 59.96 -11.34 83.13
N LYS A 2 59.59 -10.25 82.45
CA LYS A 2 58.94 -10.12 81.13
C LYS A 2 57.89 -11.16 80.64
N LYS A 3 56.70 -10.60 80.35
CA LYS A 3 55.88 -10.72 79.11
C LYS A 3 55.09 -12.05 78.92
N LEU A 4 53.88 -12.10 78.36
CA LEU A 4 53.09 -11.17 77.52
C LEU A 4 51.61 -11.63 77.53
N LEU A 5 50.67 -10.68 77.59
CA LEU A 5 49.26 -10.86 77.23
C LEU A 5 49.13 -11.25 75.74
N SER A 6 48.14 -12.07 75.40
CA SER A 6 47.38 -11.90 74.15
C SER A 6 46.00 -12.54 74.22
N ILE A 7 45.01 -11.69 73.94
CA ILE A 7 43.58 -11.91 73.82
C ILE A 7 43.30 -12.67 72.51
N LEU A 8 42.44 -13.68 72.54
CA LEU A 8 41.83 -14.22 71.31
C LEU A 8 40.32 -14.05 71.38
N ALA A 9 39.82 -13.17 70.52
CA ALA A 9 38.43 -12.79 70.39
C ALA A 9 37.60 -13.88 69.70
N VAL A 10 36.39 -14.07 70.22
CA VAL A 10 35.25 -14.74 69.57
C VAL A 10 34.78 -13.89 68.40
N PHE A 11 34.64 -14.46 67.20
CA PHE A 11 33.62 -14.02 66.25
C PHE A 11 33.12 -15.21 65.43
N GLY A 12 31.86 -15.56 65.66
CA GLY A 12 31.09 -16.45 64.80
C GLY A 12 30.91 -15.79 63.43
N VAL A 13 31.32 -16.51 62.39
CA VAL A 13 31.02 -16.14 61.01
C VAL A 13 29.65 -16.74 60.69
N SER A 14 28.60 -15.93 60.80
CA SER A 14 27.39 -16.18 60.06
C SER A 14 27.68 -15.84 58.60
N ALA A 15 27.61 -16.86 57.73
CA ALA A 15 27.64 -16.66 56.30
C ALA A 15 26.38 -15.88 55.90
N VAL A 16 26.51 -14.56 55.77
CA VAL A 16 25.51 -13.74 55.09
C VAL A 16 25.63 -14.10 53.63
N GLY A 17 24.79 -15.03 53.18
CA GLY A 17 24.61 -15.29 51.76
C GLY A 17 24.20 -13.97 51.12
N THR A 18 25.14 -13.32 50.44
CA THR A 18 24.83 -12.24 49.52
C THR A 18 23.98 -12.88 48.43
N THR A 19 22.66 -12.81 48.60
CA THR A 19 21.76 -12.85 47.46
C THR A 19 22.22 -11.66 46.62
N SER A 20 23.05 -11.91 45.62
CA SER A 20 23.18 -11.02 44.49
C SER A 20 21.77 -10.92 43.93
N VAL A 21 21.03 -9.93 44.40
CA VAL A 21 19.97 -9.33 43.63
C VAL A 21 20.68 -8.85 42.38
N VAL A 22 20.66 -9.67 41.35
CA VAL A 22 20.78 -9.20 39.98
C VAL A 22 19.54 -8.31 39.82
N ALA A 23 19.68 -7.06 40.28
CA ALA A 23 18.87 -5.99 39.77
C ALA A 23 19.12 -6.06 38.28
N CYS A 24 18.15 -6.61 37.53
CA CYS A 24 18.09 -6.43 36.10
C CYS A 24 18.23 -4.92 35.89
N ASN A 25 19.44 -4.50 35.52
CA ASN A 25 19.74 -3.14 35.16
C ASN A 25 19.05 -2.94 33.81
N LYS A 26 17.71 -2.82 33.83
CA LYS A 26 16.89 -2.39 32.72
C LYS A 26 17.37 -0.97 32.44
N THR A 27 18.39 -0.91 31.61
CA THR A 27 19.05 0.32 31.24
C THR A 27 18.04 1.11 30.42
N GLU A 28 18.04 2.44 30.56
CA GLU A 28 17.19 3.34 29.75
C GLU A 28 17.24 3.01 28.24
N SER A 29 18.29 2.33 27.77
CA SER A 29 18.44 1.80 26.42
C SER A 29 17.29 0.88 25.96
N ASN A 30 16.57 0.22 26.86
CA ASN A 30 15.47 -0.68 26.49
C ASN A 30 14.09 0.01 26.50
N ASN A 31 14.08 1.34 26.67
CA ASN A 31 12.86 2.13 26.75
C ASN A 31 12.33 2.48 25.35
N LEU A 32 11.10 2.04 25.06
CA LEU A 32 10.43 2.28 23.79
C LEU A 32 10.23 3.78 23.50
N SER A 33 10.27 4.66 24.50
CA SER A 33 10.18 6.11 24.28
C SER A 33 11.30 6.68 23.38
N ILE A 34 12.39 5.93 23.18
CA ILE A 34 13.50 6.27 22.28
C ILE A 34 13.11 6.06 20.80
N VAL A 35 12.17 5.17 20.48
CA VAL A 35 11.70 4.97 19.11
C VAL A 35 10.94 6.22 18.66
N LYS A 36 11.50 6.97 17.71
CA LYS A 36 10.91 8.22 17.17
C LYS A 36 10.34 8.09 15.77
N THR A 37 10.75 7.08 15.02
CA THR A 37 10.37 6.90 13.61
C THR A 37 10.09 5.44 13.31
N ILE A 38 9.17 5.22 12.36
CA ILE A 38 8.83 3.92 11.80
C ILE A 38 8.78 4.13 10.28
N ALA A 39 9.38 3.22 9.51
CA ALA A 39 9.30 3.27 8.06
C ALA A 39 7.85 3.04 7.60
N ALA A 40 7.40 3.81 6.61
CA ALA A 40 6.12 3.54 5.94
C ALA A 40 6.15 2.17 5.25
N PRO A 41 5.02 1.45 5.19
CA PRO A 41 4.95 0.23 4.40
C PRO A 41 4.98 0.58 2.92
N ALA A 42 5.48 -0.33 2.08
CA ALA A 42 5.48 -0.12 0.63
C ALA A 42 4.05 -0.16 0.03
N THR A 43 3.17 -0.95 0.64
CA THR A 43 1.78 -1.17 0.24
C THR A 43 0.96 -1.61 1.46
N VAL A 44 -0.34 -1.34 1.44
CA VAL A 44 -1.30 -1.90 2.40
C VAL A 44 -2.24 -2.80 1.60
N ALA A 45 -2.18 -4.11 1.86
CA ALA A 45 -3.06 -5.06 1.19
C ALA A 45 -4.51 -4.86 1.68
N THR A 46 -5.44 -4.64 0.75
CA THR A 46 -6.85 -4.43 1.07
C THR A 46 -7.74 -4.78 -0.11
N ALA A 47 -8.95 -5.27 0.16
CA ALA A 47 -9.99 -5.44 -0.85
C ALA A 47 -10.78 -4.15 -1.13
N ASN A 48 -10.76 -3.18 -0.19
CA ASN A 48 -11.50 -1.92 -0.31
C ASN A 48 -10.61 -0.72 0.04
N PRO A 49 -9.90 -0.13 -0.95
CA PRO A 49 -9.03 1.02 -0.74
C PRO A 49 -9.71 2.28 -0.17
N LYS A 50 -11.05 2.37 -0.18
CA LYS A 50 -11.82 3.48 0.41
C LYS A 50 -12.07 3.30 1.92
N GLN A 51 -11.97 2.08 2.43
CA GLN A 51 -12.30 1.71 3.81
C GLN A 51 -11.26 0.74 4.37
N VAL A 52 -9.99 1.13 4.27
CA VAL A 52 -8.88 0.33 4.79
C VAL A 52 -8.96 0.34 6.31
N THR A 53 -9.05 -0.85 6.88
CA THR A 53 -9.26 -1.09 8.31
C THR A 53 -7.97 -0.95 9.11
N ASN A 54 -8.11 -0.70 10.41
CA ASN A 54 -6.98 -0.70 11.34
C ASN A 54 -6.18 -2.02 11.28
N ALA A 55 -6.86 -3.17 11.19
CA ALA A 55 -6.21 -4.47 11.11
C ALA A 55 -5.33 -4.62 9.86
N GLU A 56 -5.81 -4.21 8.68
CA GLU A 56 -5.03 -4.24 7.44
C GLU A 56 -3.79 -3.34 7.54
N ILE A 57 -3.92 -2.16 8.16
CA ILE A 57 -2.79 -1.24 8.39
C ILE A 57 -1.77 -1.87 9.35
N LYS A 58 -2.23 -2.51 10.43
CA LYS A 58 -1.35 -3.17 11.39
C LYS A 58 -0.55 -4.27 10.71
N THR A 59 -1.20 -5.16 9.96
CA THR A 59 -0.51 -6.20 9.20
C THR A 59 0.55 -5.62 8.25
N ALA A 60 0.26 -4.51 7.57
CA ALA A 60 1.24 -3.85 6.70
C ALA A 60 2.44 -3.26 7.46
N LEU A 61 2.25 -2.85 8.72
CA LEU A 61 3.27 -2.20 9.55
C LEU A 61 4.11 -3.16 10.40
N GLU A 62 3.66 -4.40 10.63
CA GLU A 62 4.27 -5.36 11.56
C GLU A 62 5.80 -5.47 11.42
N ALA A 63 6.29 -5.71 10.20
CA ALA A 63 7.71 -5.87 9.94
C ALA A 63 8.51 -4.57 10.20
N ASN A 64 7.93 -3.41 9.85
CA ASN A 64 8.56 -2.12 10.04
C ASN A 64 8.60 -1.71 11.51
N VAL A 65 7.55 -2.01 12.27
CA VAL A 65 7.50 -1.79 13.72
C VAL A 65 8.54 -2.66 14.42
N LEU A 66 8.61 -3.95 14.09
CA LEU A 66 9.64 -4.85 14.64
C LEU A 66 11.04 -4.32 14.38
N LYS A 67 11.33 -3.90 13.14
CA LYS A 67 12.62 -3.33 12.78
C LYS A 67 12.94 -2.05 13.57
N ALA A 68 11.95 -1.18 13.78
CA ALA A 68 12.12 0.04 14.58
C ALA A 68 12.43 -0.29 16.05
N VAL A 69 11.73 -1.26 16.64
CA VAL A 69 12.00 -1.72 18.02
C VAL A 69 13.39 -2.36 18.11
N GLN A 70 13.77 -3.20 17.14
CA GLN A 70 15.09 -3.82 17.08
C GLN A 70 16.24 -2.83 16.91
N GLY A 71 15.97 -1.66 16.31
CA GLY A 71 16.93 -0.56 16.25
C GLY A 71 17.32 0.01 17.63
N VAL A 72 16.47 -0.20 18.64
CA VAL A 72 16.72 0.21 20.03
C VAL A 72 17.12 -1.00 20.89
N VAL A 73 16.39 -2.11 20.76
CA VAL A 73 16.59 -3.34 21.50
C VAL A 73 16.81 -4.49 20.53
N GLY A 74 18.06 -4.75 20.15
CA GLY A 74 18.40 -5.72 19.10
C GLY A 74 17.90 -7.15 19.31
N THR A 75 17.62 -7.54 20.57
CA THR A 75 17.07 -8.87 20.92
C THR A 75 15.55 -8.91 20.96
N ALA A 76 14.86 -7.81 20.65
CA ALA A 76 13.41 -7.76 20.64
C ALA A 76 12.84 -8.67 19.55
N THR A 77 11.74 -9.33 19.91
CA THR A 77 10.90 -10.12 19.01
C THR A 77 9.49 -9.55 19.03
N ALA A 78 8.68 -9.88 18.03
CA ALA A 78 7.30 -9.42 17.95
C ALA A 78 6.46 -9.80 19.18
N ALA A 79 6.80 -10.88 19.89
CA ALA A 79 6.13 -11.30 21.12
C ALA A 79 6.47 -10.42 22.35
N GLY A 80 7.49 -9.56 22.26
CA GLY A 80 7.95 -8.69 23.33
C GLY A 80 7.15 -7.40 23.50
N PHE A 81 6.36 -7.02 22.50
CA PHE A 81 5.61 -5.78 22.44
C PHE A 81 4.29 -5.98 21.69
N GLN A 82 3.43 -4.98 21.76
CA GLN A 82 2.25 -4.84 20.94
C GLN A 82 2.21 -3.41 20.40
N PHE A 83 1.44 -3.17 19.35
CA PHE A 83 1.22 -1.82 18.87
C PHE A 83 -0.22 -1.65 18.37
N ASP A 84 -0.63 -0.39 18.31
CA ASP A 84 -1.90 -0.01 17.72
C ASP A 84 -1.75 1.26 16.88
N VAL A 85 -2.75 1.49 16.02
CA VAL A 85 -2.77 2.59 15.07
C VAL A 85 -3.93 3.53 15.39
N TYR A 86 -3.65 4.82 15.39
CA TYR A 86 -4.53 5.90 15.81
C TYR A 86 -4.67 6.95 14.71
N GLN A 87 -5.77 7.69 14.77
CA GLN A 87 -6.10 8.74 13.80
C GLN A 87 -5.24 10.00 13.99
N ASP A 88 -4.83 10.27 15.24
CA ASP A 88 -4.09 11.46 15.62
C ASP A 88 -2.98 11.14 16.64
N ASN A 89 -2.26 12.19 17.03
CA ASN A 89 -1.22 12.15 18.05
C ASN A 89 -1.76 12.23 19.49
N GLU A 90 -3.06 12.08 19.70
CA GLU A 90 -3.72 12.14 21.00
C GLU A 90 -4.25 10.75 21.43
N GLY A 91 -4.38 9.82 20.47
CA GLY A 91 -4.82 8.45 20.71
C GLY A 91 -6.27 8.21 20.30
N THR A 92 -6.82 9.05 19.42
CA THR A 92 -8.15 8.80 18.85
C THR A 92 -8.15 7.50 18.05
N SER A 93 -9.12 6.64 18.34
CA SER A 93 -9.25 5.34 17.70
C SER A 93 -9.46 5.49 16.19
N LEU A 94 -8.68 4.76 15.41
CA LEU A 94 -8.83 4.70 13.95
C LEU A 94 -9.70 3.51 13.57
N THR A 95 -10.82 3.77 12.89
CA THR A 95 -11.72 2.74 12.37
C THR A 95 -11.33 2.34 10.95
N THR A 96 -11.48 3.26 10.00
CA THR A 96 -11.12 3.08 8.59
C THR A 96 -10.53 4.35 7.99
N ILE A 97 -9.74 4.19 6.92
CA ILE A 97 -9.19 5.29 6.13
C ILE A 97 -9.38 5.06 4.63
N ASN A 98 -9.29 6.13 3.86
CA ASN A 98 -9.33 6.09 2.41
C ASN A 98 -7.93 6.30 1.82
N LEU A 99 -7.28 5.22 1.38
CA LEU A 99 -5.96 5.25 0.72
C LEU A 99 -6.06 5.45 -0.81
N GLN A 100 -7.28 5.53 -1.37
CA GLN A 100 -7.48 5.89 -2.77
C GLN A 100 -7.35 7.40 -3.01
N GLY A 101 -7.69 8.21 -2.00
CA GLY A 101 -7.67 9.67 -2.06
C GLY A 101 -6.26 10.28 -2.10
N GLY A 102 -5.26 9.54 -1.62
CA GLY A 102 -3.90 10.01 -1.48
C GLY A 102 -3.17 9.29 -0.36
N ASN A 103 -1.99 9.81 -0.01
CA ASN A 103 -1.28 9.37 1.18
C ASN A 103 -2.04 9.81 2.42
N VAL A 104 -2.05 8.97 3.46
CA VAL A 104 -2.77 9.26 4.72
C VAL A 104 -1.80 9.14 5.88
N GLU A 105 -1.82 10.12 6.77
CA GLU A 105 -1.07 10.08 8.02
C GLU A 105 -1.84 9.27 9.07
N VAL A 106 -1.15 8.34 9.73
CA VAL A 106 -1.63 7.61 10.90
C VAL A 106 -0.59 7.67 12.00
N TYR A 107 -0.97 7.31 13.21
CA TYR A 107 -0.11 7.41 14.38
C TYR A 107 0.02 6.07 15.09
N VAL A 108 1.24 5.59 15.28
CA VAL A 108 1.52 4.29 15.89
C VAL A 108 1.98 4.48 17.33
N GLN A 109 1.38 3.75 18.26
CA GLN A 109 1.92 3.62 19.62
C GLN A 109 2.33 2.17 19.87
N ILE A 110 3.56 1.98 20.36
CA ILE A 110 4.11 0.68 20.73
C ILE A 110 4.15 0.60 22.26
N THR A 111 3.65 -0.50 22.81
CA THR A 111 3.65 -0.79 24.25
C THR A 111 4.26 -2.18 24.50
N PRO A 112 4.83 -2.43 25.68
CA PRO A 112 5.38 -3.73 26.02
C PRO A 112 4.24 -4.75 26.11
N ALA A 113 4.50 -5.97 25.65
CA ALA A 113 3.54 -7.05 25.82
C ALA A 113 3.49 -7.42 27.31
N LYS A 114 2.32 -7.88 27.75
CA LYS A 114 2.10 -8.27 29.16
C LYS A 114 3.14 -9.31 29.58
N ASP A 115 3.70 -9.13 30.78
CA ASP A 115 4.68 -10.02 31.40
C ASP A 115 6.00 -10.18 30.60
N LYS A 116 6.27 -9.27 29.64
CA LYS A 116 7.55 -9.19 28.93
C LYS A 116 8.42 -8.07 29.47
N THR A 117 9.72 -8.34 29.60
CA THR A 117 10.68 -7.41 30.20
C THR A 117 11.77 -6.94 29.25
N VAL A 118 11.79 -7.48 28.01
CA VAL A 118 12.79 -7.17 26.99
C VAL A 118 12.76 -5.69 26.62
N VAL A 119 11.56 -5.12 26.49
CA VAL A 119 11.31 -3.69 26.28
C VAL A 119 10.51 -3.12 27.44
N ILE A 120 10.68 -1.83 27.72
CA ILE A 120 9.94 -1.11 28.77
C ILE A 120 9.43 0.24 28.26
N GLY A 121 8.57 0.89 29.05
CA GLY A 121 7.99 2.18 28.68
C GLY A 121 7.07 2.05 27.46
N LYS A 122 6.62 3.17 26.91
CA LYS A 122 5.82 3.21 25.68
C LYS A 122 6.37 4.28 24.76
N THR A 123 6.11 4.15 23.46
CA THR A 123 6.39 5.24 22.53
C THR A 123 5.44 6.42 22.77
N GLY A 124 5.81 7.58 22.23
CA GLY A 124 4.79 8.55 21.84
C GLY A 124 3.97 8.03 20.65
N TYR A 125 3.11 8.89 20.10
CA TYR A 125 2.40 8.61 18.86
C TYR A 125 3.29 8.92 17.67
N ILE A 126 3.85 7.89 17.04
CA ILE A 126 4.79 8.00 15.94
C ILE A 126 4.01 8.17 14.65
N LYS A 127 4.17 9.31 13.99
CA LYS A 127 3.54 9.57 12.71
C LYS A 127 4.10 8.66 11.61
N VAL A 128 3.23 8.01 10.86
CA VAL A 128 3.55 7.19 9.68
C VAL A 128 2.65 7.61 8.53
N THR A 129 3.24 7.93 7.38
CA THR A 129 2.49 8.29 6.17
C THR A 129 2.30 7.03 5.32
N LEU A 130 1.08 6.51 5.28
CA LEU A 130 0.71 5.37 4.48
C LEU A 130 0.63 5.75 2.99
N PRO A 131 1.13 4.90 2.09
CA PRO A 131 1.11 5.19 0.66
C PRO A 131 -0.31 5.09 0.10
N LYS A 132 -0.59 5.93 -0.90
CA LYS A 132 -1.76 5.80 -1.76
C LYS A 132 -1.80 4.41 -2.44
N ILE A 133 -2.99 3.83 -2.55
CA ILE A 133 -3.23 2.57 -3.26
C ILE A 133 -3.79 2.84 -4.66
N LYS A 134 -3.23 2.17 -5.67
CA LYS A 134 -3.80 2.14 -7.03
C LYS A 134 -5.07 1.30 -7.04
N VAL A 135 -6.11 1.75 -7.75
CA VAL A 135 -7.35 0.98 -7.91
C VAL A 135 -7.21 0.03 -9.08
N ASP A 136 -7.41 -1.27 -8.83
CA ASP A 136 -7.45 -2.27 -9.88
C ASP A 136 -8.70 -2.10 -10.76
N ILE A 137 -8.53 -1.91 -12.06
CA ILE A 137 -9.60 -1.73 -13.05
C ILE A 137 -10.01 -3.04 -13.74
N SER A 138 -9.42 -4.18 -13.39
CA SER A 138 -9.63 -5.44 -14.10
C SER A 138 -11.07 -5.96 -14.07
N SER A 139 -11.88 -5.49 -13.11
CA SER A 139 -13.30 -5.83 -12.98
C SER A 139 -14.25 -4.83 -13.66
N VAL A 140 -13.73 -3.81 -14.37
CA VAL A 140 -14.58 -2.82 -15.05
C VAL A 140 -15.31 -3.49 -16.22
N VAL A 141 -16.59 -3.18 -16.36
CA VAL A 141 -17.46 -3.70 -17.42
C VAL A 141 -18.06 -2.52 -18.17
N ILE A 142 -18.03 -2.58 -19.50
CA ILE A 142 -18.60 -1.57 -20.39
C ILE A 142 -19.50 -2.29 -21.39
N ASN A 143 -20.67 -1.72 -21.63
CA ASN A 143 -21.57 -2.20 -22.69
C ASN A 143 -20.87 -2.15 -24.05
N GLN A 144 -21.29 -3.03 -24.97
CA GLN A 144 -20.72 -3.07 -26.31
C GLN A 144 -20.75 -1.69 -26.96
N GLN A 145 -19.62 -1.30 -27.56
CA GLN A 145 -19.46 -0.02 -28.23
C GLN A 145 -19.54 -0.19 -29.74
N ILE A 146 -20.15 0.77 -30.43
CA ILE A 146 -20.10 0.85 -31.89
C ILE A 146 -19.05 1.91 -32.25
N VAL A 147 -18.10 1.53 -33.10
CA VAL A 147 -16.99 2.39 -33.53
C VAL A 147 -17.04 2.53 -35.05
N GLU A 148 -17.21 3.75 -35.51
CA GLU A 148 -17.16 4.08 -36.93
C GLU A 148 -15.86 4.80 -37.26
N ILE A 149 -15.04 4.21 -38.12
CA ILE A 149 -13.77 4.78 -38.57
C ILE A 149 -13.86 5.22 -40.03
N LYS A 150 -13.06 6.21 -40.40
CA LYS A 150 -12.89 6.62 -41.79
C LYS A 150 -11.76 5.82 -42.43
N ALA A 151 -11.99 5.30 -43.63
CA ALA A 151 -10.99 4.59 -44.42
C ALA A 151 -11.07 5.00 -45.90
N ALA A 152 -9.94 4.92 -46.61
CA ALA A 152 -9.88 5.18 -48.04
C ALA A 152 -10.67 4.14 -48.86
N ASP A 153 -10.64 2.87 -48.44
CA ASP A 153 -11.49 1.80 -48.97
C ASP A 153 -12.04 0.94 -47.81
N PRO A 154 -13.33 1.04 -47.47
CA PRO A 154 -13.94 0.21 -46.42
C PRO A 154 -13.81 -1.31 -46.64
N LYS A 155 -13.54 -1.78 -47.88
CA LYS A 155 -13.32 -3.21 -48.16
C LYS A 155 -11.87 -3.64 -47.95
N GLN A 156 -10.94 -2.71 -47.81
CA GLN A 156 -9.50 -2.94 -47.69
C GLN A 156 -8.86 -1.98 -46.68
N VAL A 157 -9.38 -1.97 -45.46
CA VAL A 157 -8.90 -1.10 -44.39
C VAL A 157 -7.53 -1.56 -43.91
N THR A 158 -6.60 -0.62 -43.80
CA THR A 158 -5.23 -0.84 -43.34
C THR A 158 -5.14 -0.89 -41.81
N LYS A 159 -4.03 -1.43 -41.29
CA LYS A 159 -3.78 -1.43 -39.84
C LYS A 159 -3.68 -0.01 -39.26
N ASP A 160 -3.13 0.93 -40.02
CA ASP A 160 -3.00 2.33 -39.59
C ASP A 160 -4.35 3.02 -39.46
N GLU A 161 -5.28 2.80 -40.40
CA GLU A 161 -6.65 3.30 -40.29
C GLU A 161 -7.37 2.69 -39.08
N LEU A 162 -7.12 1.41 -38.78
CA LEU A 162 -7.69 0.72 -37.63
C LEU A 162 -7.13 1.24 -36.28
N ASN A 163 -6.00 1.95 -36.26
CA ASN A 163 -5.53 2.62 -35.04
C ASN A 163 -6.48 3.76 -34.60
N ALA A 164 -7.32 4.28 -35.49
CA ALA A 164 -8.35 5.27 -35.14
C ALA A 164 -9.37 4.74 -34.13
N VAL A 165 -9.54 3.41 -34.01
CA VAL A 165 -10.37 2.79 -32.97
C VAL A 165 -9.85 3.17 -31.57
N ASN A 166 -8.53 3.21 -31.38
CA ASN A 166 -7.91 3.47 -30.08
C ASN A 166 -8.17 4.90 -29.58
N THR A 167 -8.40 5.82 -30.50
CA THR A 167 -8.64 7.25 -30.22
C THR A 167 -10.08 7.66 -30.48
N TYR A 168 -10.99 6.70 -30.70
CA TYR A 168 -12.39 6.99 -31.00
C TYR A 168 -13.06 7.66 -29.79
N ALA A 169 -13.50 8.90 -29.95
CA ALA A 169 -13.89 9.78 -28.84
C ALA A 169 -14.99 9.19 -27.94
N THR A 170 -16.02 8.57 -28.53
CA THR A 170 -17.13 7.96 -27.78
C THR A 170 -16.66 6.75 -26.97
N LEU A 171 -15.79 5.90 -27.54
CA LEU A 171 -15.21 4.75 -26.84
C LEU A 171 -14.30 5.23 -25.70
N ALA A 172 -13.41 6.17 -25.97
CA ALA A 172 -12.52 6.75 -24.95
C ALA A 172 -13.30 7.39 -23.80
N SER A 173 -14.41 8.07 -24.10
CA SER A 173 -15.27 8.69 -23.09
C SER A 173 -15.97 7.65 -22.22
N ALA A 174 -16.57 6.62 -22.84
CA ALA A 174 -17.21 5.51 -22.13
C ALA A 174 -16.22 4.74 -21.23
N VAL A 175 -14.99 4.52 -21.72
CA VAL A 175 -13.90 3.91 -20.96
C VAL A 175 -13.52 4.77 -19.76
N LEU A 176 -13.31 6.07 -19.96
CA LEU A 176 -12.96 6.98 -18.87
C LEU A 176 -14.06 7.06 -17.80
N GLU A 177 -15.33 7.14 -18.21
CA GLU A 177 -16.47 7.19 -17.29
C GLU A 177 -16.57 5.91 -16.44
N ALA A 178 -16.48 4.74 -17.09
CA ALA A 178 -16.53 3.45 -16.40
C ALA A 178 -15.37 3.28 -15.42
N ILE A 179 -14.15 3.71 -15.81
CA ILE A 179 -13.00 3.74 -14.91
C ILE A 179 -13.27 4.69 -13.74
N LYS A 180 -13.76 5.92 -13.97
CA LYS A 180 -14.03 6.90 -12.91
C LYS A 180 -15.08 6.45 -11.90
N ASN A 181 -16.06 5.68 -12.32
CA ASN A 181 -17.05 5.09 -11.40
C ASN A 181 -16.39 4.16 -10.36
N LYS A 182 -15.30 3.48 -10.71
CA LYS A 182 -14.51 2.65 -9.80
C LYS A 182 -13.36 3.44 -9.15
N ALA A 183 -12.71 4.30 -9.92
CA ALA A 183 -11.52 5.07 -9.58
C ALA A 183 -11.71 6.58 -9.88
N PRO A 184 -12.38 7.36 -9.01
CA PRO A 184 -12.77 8.75 -9.32
C PRO A 184 -11.61 9.70 -9.63
N ASN A 185 -10.41 9.40 -9.11
CA ASN A 185 -9.20 10.19 -9.32
C ASN A 185 -8.47 9.86 -10.64
N ALA A 186 -8.94 8.86 -11.41
CA ALA A 186 -8.32 8.47 -12.67
C ALA A 186 -8.61 9.48 -13.79
N GLY A 187 -7.61 9.71 -14.64
CA GLY A 187 -7.67 10.53 -15.84
C GLY A 187 -7.40 9.74 -17.12
N ALA A 188 -7.64 10.34 -18.28
CA ALA A 188 -7.37 9.72 -19.57
C ALA A 188 -5.88 9.40 -19.80
N SER A 189 -4.97 10.09 -19.09
CA SER A 189 -3.54 9.83 -19.14
C SER A 189 -3.11 8.54 -18.44
N ASP A 190 -3.96 7.99 -17.56
CA ASP A 190 -3.64 6.84 -16.70
C ASP A 190 -3.73 5.48 -17.40
N PHE A 191 -4.32 5.43 -18.59
CA PHE A 191 -4.51 4.19 -19.33
C PHE A 191 -4.22 4.38 -20.81
N GLU A 192 -4.12 3.26 -21.50
CA GLU A 192 -4.04 3.18 -22.94
C GLU A 192 -5.16 2.29 -23.48
N ILE A 193 -5.61 2.60 -24.69
CA ILE A 193 -6.59 1.81 -25.43
C ILE A 193 -5.86 1.21 -26.64
N THR A 194 -5.95 -0.10 -26.80
CA THR A 194 -5.44 -0.82 -27.96
C THR A 194 -6.51 -1.74 -28.53
N ASN A 195 -6.35 -2.13 -29.80
CA ASN A 195 -7.28 -3.04 -30.47
C ASN A 195 -6.54 -4.18 -31.16
N ASN A 196 -7.22 -5.31 -31.28
CA ASN A 196 -6.71 -6.49 -31.97
C ASN A 196 -7.18 -6.58 -33.44
N CYS A 197 -7.58 -5.47 -34.08
CA CYS A 197 -8.06 -5.51 -35.47
C CYS A 197 -6.96 -5.97 -36.42
N ASP A 198 -7.33 -6.75 -37.44
CA ASP A 198 -6.47 -7.10 -38.56
C ASP A 198 -6.92 -6.35 -39.80
N ALA A 199 -6.00 -6.03 -40.72
CA ALA A 199 -6.34 -5.37 -41.97
C ALA A 199 -7.37 -6.19 -42.80
N GLY A 200 -8.25 -5.51 -43.53
CA GLY A 200 -9.21 -6.17 -44.40
C GLY A 200 -10.56 -5.45 -44.53
N ASN A 201 -11.61 -6.21 -44.84
CA ASN A 201 -12.93 -5.64 -45.11
C ASN A 201 -13.68 -5.24 -43.82
N TYR A 202 -14.03 -3.98 -43.66
CA TYR A 202 -14.86 -3.43 -42.58
C TYR A 202 -16.08 -2.66 -43.14
N SER A 203 -16.54 -2.95 -44.36
CA SER A 203 -17.74 -2.33 -44.93
C SER A 203 -19.01 -2.65 -44.11
N GLU A 204 -18.96 -3.73 -43.35
CA GLU A 204 -19.96 -4.16 -42.37
C GLU A 204 -19.36 -4.19 -40.96
N GLN A 205 -20.22 -4.19 -39.94
CA GLN A 205 -19.77 -4.26 -38.55
C GLN A 205 -19.06 -5.59 -38.25
N LYS A 206 -17.87 -5.49 -37.66
CA LYS A 206 -17.09 -6.64 -37.17
C LYS A 206 -16.86 -6.54 -35.67
N ASP A 207 -16.99 -7.67 -34.98
CA ASP A 207 -16.63 -7.76 -33.57
C ASP A 207 -15.11 -7.67 -33.40
N VAL A 208 -14.70 -6.79 -32.49
CA VAL A 208 -13.31 -6.46 -32.19
C VAL A 208 -13.13 -6.44 -30.67
N LYS A 209 -11.99 -6.93 -30.19
CA LYS A 209 -11.60 -6.82 -28.79
C LYS A 209 -10.71 -5.60 -28.62
N VAL A 210 -11.20 -4.65 -27.86
CA VAL A 210 -10.43 -3.51 -27.38
C VAL A 210 -9.88 -3.85 -26.01
N THR A 211 -8.59 -3.63 -25.80
CA THR A 211 -7.93 -3.78 -24.50
C THR A 211 -7.71 -2.40 -23.91
N VAL A 212 -8.15 -2.23 -22.67
CA VAL A 212 -7.86 -1.04 -21.87
C VAL A 212 -6.90 -1.46 -20.77
N LYS A 213 -5.71 -0.87 -20.75
CA LYS A 213 -4.65 -1.22 -19.81
C LYS A 213 -4.21 0.02 -19.04
N ALA A 214 -4.14 -0.08 -17.72
CA ALA A 214 -3.52 0.94 -16.90
C ALA A 214 -2.03 1.04 -17.23
N LYS A 215 -1.52 2.26 -17.40
CA LYS A 215 -0.09 2.47 -17.64
C LYS A 215 0.71 2.16 -16.37
N ASP A 216 1.93 1.67 -16.54
CA ASP A 216 2.79 1.29 -15.41
C ASP A 216 3.07 2.50 -14.50
N GLU A 217 3.27 3.67 -15.11
CA GLU A 217 3.48 4.95 -14.44
C GLU A 217 2.20 5.58 -13.85
N SER A 218 1.01 5.00 -14.06
CA SER A 218 -0.22 5.58 -13.53
C SER A 218 -0.17 5.65 -11.99
N PRO A 219 -0.39 6.83 -11.39
CA PRO A 219 -0.48 6.97 -9.94
C PRO A 219 -1.86 6.58 -9.38
N ASN A 220 -2.84 6.24 -10.22
CA ASN A 220 -4.24 6.10 -9.83
C ASN A 220 -4.79 4.68 -9.97
N ILE A 221 -4.39 3.97 -11.02
CA ILE A 221 -5.00 2.70 -11.40
C ILE A 221 -3.96 1.65 -11.80
N SER A 222 -4.37 0.39 -11.78
CA SER A 222 -3.58 -0.77 -12.23
C SER A 222 -4.48 -1.80 -12.90
N GLY A 223 -3.89 -2.77 -13.60
CA GLY A 223 -4.64 -3.86 -14.24
C GLY A 223 -5.15 -3.52 -15.64
N GLU A 224 -5.96 -4.41 -16.19
CA GLU A 224 -6.48 -4.30 -17.55
C GLU A 224 -7.85 -4.97 -17.69
N PHE A 225 -8.67 -4.50 -18.61
CA PHE A 225 -9.93 -5.13 -18.96
C PHE A 225 -10.19 -5.07 -20.46
N LYS A 226 -11.16 -5.86 -20.93
CA LYS A 226 -11.52 -5.95 -22.35
C LYS A 226 -12.91 -5.38 -22.62
N VAL A 227 -13.03 -4.66 -23.72
CA VAL A 227 -14.29 -4.12 -24.24
C VAL A 227 -14.60 -4.81 -25.56
N ASN A 228 -15.82 -5.31 -25.70
CA ASN A 228 -16.31 -5.79 -26.99
C ASN A 228 -16.80 -4.58 -27.80
N ALA A 229 -16.23 -4.37 -28.98
CA ALA A 229 -16.63 -3.30 -29.89
C ALA A 229 -17.09 -3.87 -31.22
N LYS A 230 -18.01 -3.18 -31.91
CA LYS A 230 -18.33 -3.41 -33.32
C LYS A 230 -17.73 -2.29 -34.16
N VAL A 231 -16.77 -2.63 -34.99
CA VAL A 231 -16.07 -1.68 -35.85
C VAL A 231 -16.66 -1.73 -37.26
N LYS A 232 -16.97 -0.56 -37.82
CA LYS A 232 -17.36 -0.38 -39.21
C LYS A 232 -16.53 0.75 -39.82
N ALA A 233 -16.08 0.56 -41.05
CA ALA A 233 -15.42 1.59 -41.83
C ALA A 233 -16.40 2.28 -42.77
N ILE A 234 -16.28 3.60 -42.85
CA ILE A 234 -16.98 4.45 -43.82
C ILE A 234 -15.96 5.12 -44.73
N LEU A 235 -16.37 5.41 -45.96
CA LEU A 235 -15.51 6.06 -46.93
C LEU A 235 -15.09 7.44 -46.42
N ALA A 236 -13.77 7.69 -46.37
CA ALA A 236 -13.25 9.00 -46.04
C ALA A 236 -13.71 10.02 -47.11
N PRO A 237 -14.13 11.24 -46.72
CA PRO A 237 -14.44 12.27 -47.70
C PRO A 237 -13.21 12.53 -48.57
N ALA A 238 -13.42 12.70 -49.87
CA ALA A 238 -12.34 13.10 -50.77
C ALA A 238 -11.72 14.40 -50.24
N ASN A 239 -10.41 14.41 -50.04
CA ASN A 239 -9.70 15.65 -49.70
C ASN A 239 -9.97 16.64 -50.84
N ALA A 240 -10.72 17.70 -50.56
CA ALA A 240 -10.78 18.85 -51.45
C ALA A 240 -9.37 19.46 -51.45
N GLY A 241 -8.63 19.21 -52.54
CA GLY A 241 -7.30 19.78 -52.75
C GLY A 241 -7.32 21.28 -52.93
#